data_AF-A0A971JWB8-F1
#
_entry.id   AF-A0A971JWB8-F1
#
_cell.length_a   1.000
_cell.length_b   1.000
_cell.length_c   1.000
_cell.angle_alpha   90.00
_cell.angle_beta   90.00
_cell.angle_gamma   90.00
#
_symmetry.space_group_name_H-M   'P 1'
#
loop_
_entity.id
_entity.type
_entity.pdbx_description
1 polymer ?
#
loop_
_entity_poly.entity_id
_entity_poly.type
_entity_poly.pdbx_seq_one_letter_code
_entity_poly.pdbx_strand_id
1 'polypeptide(L)'
;SRAGAPRAGRSSGEPKPTEVAPPLEPTALTRTPTITGAPIDEEEGVAARSPRVLPRVRTVAVPVTGHVTVRGRKRAVAGPRPRKTAFGRRYAVVYDTAGWKVTLGVAWFLAVFGALVTGWAALTFVYGIAAGWAGMEATLRWRERGVAADPWVAAAGAAAIAAAAAAGTNAMGVAILVTVVVAVAYTAFSGVHRHHSLSAAGNTVGCAVPFGLAAGCVVLTRDLEIGAAVVLLLFVAAYEAGDYLIGSGASNSIEGPLTGIVTVAVVAMVVAVLRVPPFDGAPVFAFAALAAVLCPAGQLAASAILPAADAHAPSVRRIDSLLILAPVWVWTVGLFIDARV
;
A
#
# COMPACT_ATOMS: atom_id res chain seq x y z
N SER A 1 -8.52 54.11 72.02
CA SER A 1 -9.52 55.11 71.55
C SER A 1 -9.24 55.41 70.09
N ARG A 2 -10.31 55.67 69.30
CA ARG A 2 -10.45 56.38 68.00
C ARG A 2 -9.17 56.87 67.26
N ALA A 3 -9.12 57.04 65.93
CA ALA A 3 -9.94 56.66 64.77
C ALA A 3 -9.25 57.29 63.51
N GLY A 4 -9.56 56.87 62.28
CA GLY A 4 -9.21 57.66 61.08
C GLY A 4 -8.93 56.86 59.80
N ALA A 5 -9.85 56.92 58.83
CA ALA A 5 -9.66 56.53 57.43
C ALA A 5 -9.04 57.73 56.63
N PRO A 6 -8.82 57.72 55.27
CA PRO A 6 -9.39 56.87 54.20
C PRO A 6 -8.30 56.38 53.19
N ARG A 7 -8.53 55.83 51.98
CA ARG A 7 -9.72 55.56 51.15
C ARG A 7 -9.36 54.42 50.16
N ALA A 8 -10.23 53.44 49.94
CA ALA A 8 -10.12 52.52 48.80
C ALA A 8 -11.53 52.20 48.29
N GLY A 9 -11.74 52.26 46.97
CA GLY A 9 -13.03 52.02 46.36
C GLY A 9 -12.94 51.02 45.22
N ARG A 10 -13.77 49.98 45.27
CA ARG A 10 -14.30 49.24 44.11
C ARG A 10 -15.56 48.49 44.53
N SER A 11 -16.58 48.54 43.69
CA SER A 11 -17.94 48.07 43.96
C SER A 11 -18.13 46.57 43.68
N SER A 12 -19.06 45.98 44.41
CA SER A 12 -19.55 44.60 44.27
C SER A 12 -20.55 44.41 43.12
N GLY A 13 -20.69 43.17 42.65
CA GLY A 13 -21.75 42.73 41.74
C GLY A 13 -21.57 41.28 41.31
N GLU A 14 -22.49 40.39 41.72
CA GLU A 14 -22.46 38.95 41.40
C GLU A 14 -22.91 38.64 39.96
N PRO A 15 -22.41 37.56 39.33
CA PRO A 15 -22.95 37.03 38.08
C PRO A 15 -24.15 36.08 38.33
N LYS A 16 -25.24 36.27 37.57
CA LYS A 16 -26.40 35.37 37.54
C LYS A 16 -26.07 34.00 36.89
N PRO A 17 -26.72 32.89 37.29
CA PRO A 17 -26.58 31.60 36.62
C PRO A 17 -27.40 31.53 35.32
N THR A 18 -26.85 30.90 34.29
CA THR A 18 -27.50 30.70 32.99
C THR A 18 -28.25 29.37 32.94
N GLU A 19 -29.49 29.40 32.47
CA GLU A 19 -30.40 28.26 32.36
C GLU A 19 -30.01 27.35 31.18
N VAL A 20 -30.07 26.02 31.37
CA VAL A 20 -29.66 25.02 30.36
C VAL A 20 -30.89 24.47 29.64
N ALA A 21 -30.93 24.64 28.31
CA ALA A 21 -32.01 24.11 27.48
C ALA A 21 -31.99 22.57 27.40
N PRO A 22 -33.17 21.89 27.38
CA PRO A 22 -33.26 20.43 27.31
C PRO A 22 -32.86 19.88 25.92
N PRO A 23 -32.42 18.61 25.84
CA PRO A 23 -32.02 17.99 24.58
C PRO A 23 -33.23 17.68 23.68
N LEU A 24 -33.08 17.90 22.38
CA LEU A 24 -34.08 17.56 21.37
C LEU A 24 -34.22 16.05 21.18
N GLU A 25 -35.45 15.55 21.05
CA GLU A 25 -35.72 14.14 20.78
C GLU A 25 -35.25 13.70 19.38
N PRO A 26 -34.84 12.43 19.18
CA PRO A 26 -34.39 11.95 17.88
C PRO A 26 -35.57 11.75 16.92
N THR A 27 -35.69 12.61 15.90
CA THR A 27 -36.69 12.48 14.85
C THR A 27 -36.61 11.13 14.15
N ALA A 28 -37.67 10.33 14.26
CA ALA A 28 -37.77 9.03 13.59
C ALA A 28 -37.95 9.22 12.07
N LEU A 29 -36.89 9.01 11.30
CA LEU A 29 -36.98 9.02 9.83
C LEU A 29 -37.74 7.78 9.32
N THR A 30 -38.97 8.03 8.89
CA THR A 30 -39.89 7.06 8.27
C THR A 30 -39.33 6.49 6.96
N ARG A 31 -39.85 5.34 6.53
CA ARG A 31 -39.20 4.45 5.56
C ARG A 31 -39.90 4.45 4.19
N THR A 32 -39.10 4.45 3.11
CA THR A 32 -39.44 3.93 1.74
C THR A 32 -40.50 4.69 0.90
N PRO A 33 -40.59 4.52 -0.45
CA PRO A 33 -40.00 3.47 -1.31
C PRO A 33 -39.26 3.87 -2.62
N THR A 34 -38.45 2.90 -3.07
CA THR A 34 -38.18 2.36 -4.43
C THR A 34 -38.32 3.20 -5.72
N ILE A 35 -37.30 3.06 -6.60
CA ILE A 35 -37.29 3.49 -8.01
C ILE A 35 -38.06 2.48 -8.89
N THR A 36 -39.09 2.92 -9.64
CA THR A 36 -39.50 2.38 -10.96
C THR A 36 -40.69 3.14 -11.55
N GLY A 37 -40.71 3.36 -12.87
CA GLY A 37 -41.93 3.64 -13.66
C GLY A 37 -42.38 5.11 -13.77
N ALA A 38 -42.97 5.45 -14.92
CA ALA A 38 -43.61 6.73 -15.26
C ALA A 38 -45.04 6.45 -15.78
N PRO A 39 -45.82 7.41 -16.30
CA PRO A 39 -45.95 8.85 -15.99
C PRO A 39 -47.38 9.22 -15.50
N ILE A 40 -47.59 10.42 -14.96
CA ILE A 40 -48.90 11.12 -14.92
C ILE A 40 -48.65 12.61 -15.20
N ASP A 41 -49.57 13.25 -15.93
CA ASP A 41 -49.42 14.54 -16.62
C ASP A 41 -49.77 15.80 -15.78
N GLU A 42 -49.71 16.96 -16.45
CA GLU A 42 -50.15 18.32 -16.03
C GLU A 42 -49.22 19.06 -15.03
N GLU A 43 -48.77 20.32 -15.24
CA GLU A 43 -48.99 21.30 -16.32
C GLU A 43 -47.80 22.32 -16.43
N GLU A 44 -47.67 22.95 -17.60
CA GLU A 44 -46.96 24.22 -17.96
C GLU A 44 -45.54 24.61 -17.45
N GLY A 45 -44.66 25.07 -18.36
CA GLY A 45 -43.44 25.82 -18.00
C GLY A 45 -42.28 25.87 -19.02
N VAL A 46 -42.32 26.81 -19.97
CA VAL A 46 -41.41 26.90 -21.14
C VAL A 46 -40.17 27.81 -20.87
N ALA A 47 -38.94 27.58 -21.38
CA ALA A 47 -38.18 26.36 -21.74
C ALA A 47 -36.71 26.74 -22.06
N ALA A 48 -35.70 25.90 -21.75
CA ALA A 48 -34.32 26.06 -22.27
C ALA A 48 -33.54 24.73 -22.36
N ARG A 49 -33.21 24.26 -23.57
CA ARG A 49 -32.40 23.05 -23.80
C ARG A 49 -30.90 23.40 -23.89
N SER A 50 -30.16 23.15 -22.81
CA SER A 50 -28.72 22.91 -22.88
C SER A 50 -28.44 21.40 -22.97
N PRO A 51 -27.42 20.94 -23.74
CA PRO A 51 -27.09 19.53 -23.83
C PRO A 51 -26.59 19.03 -22.47
N ARG A 52 -27.34 18.11 -21.84
CA ARG A 52 -26.94 17.47 -20.59
C ARG A 52 -25.69 16.61 -20.84
N VAL A 53 -24.53 17.13 -20.47
CA VAL A 53 -23.35 16.30 -20.19
C VAL A 53 -23.77 15.32 -19.10
N LEU A 54 -23.85 14.03 -19.43
CA LEU A 54 -24.15 12.99 -18.46
C LEU A 54 -23.10 13.06 -17.34
N PRO A 55 -23.48 13.33 -16.07
CA PRO A 55 -22.51 13.28 -14.99
C PRO A 55 -22.00 11.85 -14.91
N ARG A 56 -20.73 11.66 -15.24
CA ARG A 56 -20.05 10.37 -15.18
C ARG A 56 -20.14 9.90 -13.73
N VAL A 57 -21.06 8.98 -13.44
CA VAL A 57 -21.29 8.46 -12.10
C VAL A 57 -20.02 7.71 -11.69
N ARG A 58 -19.11 8.43 -11.02
CA ARG A 58 -18.16 7.79 -10.13
C ARG A 58 -19.01 7.13 -9.07
N THR A 59 -19.12 5.81 -9.14
CA THR A 59 -19.44 4.97 -7.99
C THR A 59 -18.33 5.16 -6.96
N VAL A 60 -18.41 6.26 -6.22
CA VAL A 60 -17.75 6.42 -4.95
C VAL A 60 -18.38 5.36 -4.06
N ALA A 61 -17.67 4.25 -3.91
CA ALA A 61 -18.01 3.23 -2.92
C ALA A 61 -17.83 3.90 -1.55
N VAL A 62 -18.89 4.53 -1.05
CA VAL A 62 -18.96 5.04 0.30
C VAL A 62 -18.69 3.84 1.21
N PRO A 63 -17.63 3.84 2.05
CA PRO A 63 -17.41 2.76 2.98
C PRO A 63 -18.67 2.63 3.84
N VAL A 64 -19.19 1.41 4.00
CA VAL A 64 -20.48 1.19 4.66
C VAL A 64 -20.33 1.40 6.17
N THR A 65 -20.20 2.65 6.59
CA THR A 65 -20.42 3.11 7.97
C THR A 65 -21.93 3.11 8.21
N GLY A 66 -22.45 2.04 8.80
CA GLY A 66 -23.89 1.90 9.01
C GLY A 66 -24.25 0.58 9.67
N HIS A 67 -25.53 0.23 9.63
CA HIS A 67 -26.03 -1.04 10.14
C HIS A 67 -26.53 -1.90 8.98
N VAL A 68 -25.90 -3.05 8.73
CA VAL A 68 -26.37 -4.04 7.76
C VAL A 68 -27.24 -5.06 8.50
N THR A 69 -28.42 -5.35 7.95
CA THR A 69 -29.37 -6.26 8.58
C THR A 69 -29.09 -7.69 8.13
N VAL A 70 -28.38 -8.47 8.93
CA VAL A 70 -28.04 -9.86 8.63
C VAL A 70 -28.98 -10.79 9.41
N ARG A 71 -29.75 -11.62 8.69
CA ARG A 71 -30.78 -12.52 9.28
C ARG A 71 -31.72 -11.79 10.26
N GLY A 72 -32.28 -10.66 9.83
CA GLY A 72 -33.21 -9.84 10.62
C GLY A 72 -32.57 -9.02 11.76
N ARG A 73 -31.30 -9.26 12.12
CA ARG A 73 -30.61 -8.48 13.16
C ARG A 73 -29.78 -7.36 12.54
N LYS A 74 -29.99 -6.11 12.99
CA LYS A 74 -29.10 -4.97 12.67
C LYS A 74 -27.71 -5.26 13.25
N ARG A 75 -26.71 -5.44 12.41
CA ARG A 75 -25.29 -5.50 12.80
C ARG A 75 -24.62 -4.19 12.38
N ALA A 76 -23.99 -3.49 13.31
CA ALA A 76 -23.13 -2.37 12.97
C ALA A 76 -21.97 -2.89 12.11
N VAL A 77 -21.81 -2.34 10.92
CA VAL A 77 -20.60 -2.52 10.11
C VAL A 77 -19.55 -1.61 10.73
N ALA A 78 -18.43 -2.21 11.14
CA ALA A 78 -17.31 -1.46 11.68
C ALA A 78 -16.67 -0.63 10.56
N GLY A 79 -17.06 0.65 10.47
CA GLY A 79 -16.37 1.60 9.61
C GLY A 79 -14.92 1.81 10.07
N PRO A 80 -14.04 2.30 9.19
CA PRO A 80 -12.65 2.58 9.53
C PRO A 80 -12.58 3.57 10.71
N ARG A 81 -12.14 3.08 11.88
CA ARG A 81 -12.06 3.89 13.10
C ARG A 81 -10.92 4.91 12.99
N PRO A 82 -11.10 6.16 13.48
CA PRO A 82 -10.07 7.19 13.41
C PRO A 82 -8.82 6.77 14.20
N ARG A 83 -7.68 6.70 13.50
CA ARG A 83 -6.39 6.30 14.06
C ARG A 83 -5.77 7.44 14.88
N LYS A 84 -5.65 7.24 16.19
CA LYS A 84 -5.26 8.29 17.14
C LYS A 84 -3.81 8.78 16.97
N THR A 85 -2.84 7.88 16.79
CA THR A 85 -1.41 8.22 16.76
C THR A 85 -0.92 8.65 15.37
N ALA A 86 0.13 9.49 15.33
CA ALA A 86 0.80 9.87 14.08
C ALA A 86 1.49 8.67 13.41
N PHE A 87 2.11 7.79 14.22
CA PHE A 87 2.69 6.52 13.76
C PHE A 87 1.65 5.62 13.06
N GLY A 88 0.46 5.45 13.65
CA GLY A 88 -0.64 4.69 13.04
C GLY A 88 -1.22 5.33 11.77
N ARG A 89 -1.02 6.63 11.55
CA ARG A 89 -1.36 7.30 10.28
C ARG A 89 -0.26 7.15 9.21
N ARG A 90 1.01 7.00 9.61
CA ARG A 90 2.14 6.88 8.66
C ARG A 90 2.51 5.46 8.27
N TYR A 91 2.28 4.47 9.15
CA TYR A 91 2.84 3.12 8.98
C TYR A 91 1.86 1.95 9.04
N ALA A 92 0.63 2.13 9.56
CA ALA A 92 -0.26 0.99 9.73
C ALA A 92 -0.93 0.60 8.40
N VAL A 93 -0.78 -0.67 8.02
CA VAL A 93 -1.41 -1.29 6.85
C VAL A 93 -2.92 -1.03 6.85
N VAL A 94 -3.50 -0.75 5.67
CA VAL A 94 -4.93 -0.54 5.47
C VAL A 94 -5.44 -1.61 4.52
N TYR A 95 -6.13 -2.61 5.08
CA TYR A 95 -6.81 -3.63 4.28
C TYR A 95 -8.12 -3.05 3.77
N ASP A 96 -8.27 -3.01 2.45
CA ASP A 96 -9.52 -2.65 1.79
C ASP A 96 -10.21 -3.91 1.30
N THR A 97 -11.34 -4.25 1.93
CA THR A 97 -12.16 -5.42 1.61
C THR A 97 -13.15 -5.20 0.46
N ALA A 98 -13.23 -3.99 -0.09
CA ALA A 98 -14.25 -3.64 -1.07
C ALA A 98 -13.84 -3.96 -2.53
N GLY A 99 -14.53 -4.94 -3.12
CA GLY A 99 -14.69 -5.10 -4.56
C GLY A 99 -13.60 -5.90 -5.29
N TRP A 100 -13.43 -5.58 -6.59
CA TRP A 100 -12.58 -6.25 -7.59
C TRP A 100 -11.07 -6.31 -7.27
N LYS A 101 -10.65 -5.83 -6.11
CA LYS A 101 -9.26 -5.81 -5.64
C LYS A 101 -8.77 -7.20 -5.22
N VAL A 102 -9.67 -8.05 -4.73
CA VAL A 102 -9.39 -9.46 -4.42
C VAL A 102 -9.11 -10.25 -5.69
N THR A 103 -9.93 -10.09 -6.73
CA THR A 103 -9.70 -10.73 -8.04
C THR A 103 -8.42 -10.26 -8.71
N LEU A 104 -8.03 -8.98 -8.52
CA LEU A 104 -6.73 -8.48 -8.98
C LEU A 104 -5.54 -9.13 -8.23
N GLY A 105 -5.71 -9.49 -6.95
CA GLY A 105 -4.70 -10.22 -6.18
C GLY A 105 -4.53 -11.67 -6.65
N VAL A 106 -5.64 -12.36 -6.93
CA VAL A 106 -5.59 -13.71 -7.53
C VAL A 106 -4.98 -13.66 -8.93
N ALA A 107 -5.36 -12.67 -9.76
CA ALA A 107 -4.77 -12.49 -11.08
C ALA A 107 -3.26 -12.19 -11.02
N TRP A 108 -2.80 -11.40 -10.05
CA TRP A 108 -1.38 -11.16 -9.79
C TRP A 108 -0.64 -12.45 -9.42
N PHE A 109 -1.16 -13.22 -8.47
CA PHE A 109 -0.57 -14.51 -8.08
C PHE A 109 -0.48 -15.48 -9.26
N LEU A 110 -1.55 -15.61 -10.06
CA LEU A 110 -1.56 -16.45 -11.26
C LEU A 110 -0.59 -15.96 -12.34
N ALA A 111 -0.44 -14.65 -12.51
CA ALA A 111 0.54 -14.08 -13.45
C ALA A 111 1.99 -14.36 -13.01
N VAL A 112 2.30 -14.18 -11.71
CA VAL A 112 3.62 -14.48 -11.15
C VAL A 112 3.93 -15.99 -11.22
N PHE A 113 2.98 -16.85 -10.85
CA PHE A 113 3.13 -18.30 -10.94
C PHE A 113 3.30 -18.76 -12.40
N GLY A 114 2.44 -18.29 -13.31
CA GLY A 114 2.53 -18.59 -14.74
C GLY A 114 3.85 -18.11 -15.35
N ALA A 115 4.33 -16.94 -14.96
CA ALA A 115 5.64 -16.43 -15.37
C ALA A 115 6.80 -17.29 -14.84
N LEU A 116 6.73 -17.74 -13.57
CA LEU A 116 7.71 -18.64 -12.97
C LEU A 116 7.76 -20.00 -13.68
N VAL A 117 6.62 -20.53 -14.12
CA VAL A 117 6.56 -21.75 -14.96
C VAL A 117 7.10 -21.49 -16.36
N THR A 118 6.75 -20.36 -16.97
CA THR A 118 7.07 -20.05 -18.38
C THR A 118 8.57 -19.82 -18.63
N GLY A 119 9.26 -19.11 -17.74
CA GLY A 119 10.68 -18.81 -17.94
C GLY A 119 11.15 -17.53 -17.25
N TRP A 120 12.47 -17.31 -17.26
CA TRP A 120 13.06 -16.09 -16.69
C TRP A 120 12.51 -14.84 -17.39
N ALA A 121 12.42 -14.83 -18.72
CA ALA A 121 11.96 -13.68 -19.49
C ALA A 121 10.52 -13.26 -19.15
N ALA A 122 9.63 -14.22 -18.89
CA ALA A 122 8.27 -13.94 -18.44
C ALA A 122 8.25 -13.34 -17.02
N LEU A 123 9.07 -13.87 -16.12
CA LEU A 123 9.21 -13.36 -14.75
C LEU A 123 9.76 -11.93 -14.75
N THR A 124 10.82 -11.67 -15.54
CA THR A 124 11.40 -10.35 -15.75
C THR A 124 10.39 -9.36 -16.33
N PHE A 125 9.56 -9.78 -17.30
CA PHE A 125 8.52 -8.92 -17.87
C PHE A 125 7.44 -8.55 -16.83
N VAL A 126 6.90 -9.52 -16.10
CA VAL A 126 5.88 -9.28 -15.07
C VAL A 126 6.40 -8.38 -13.95
N TYR A 127 7.60 -8.66 -13.42
CA TYR A 127 8.19 -7.87 -12.35
C TYR A 127 8.71 -6.50 -12.80
N GLY A 128 9.20 -6.36 -14.05
CA GLY A 128 9.58 -5.08 -14.63
C GLY A 128 8.38 -4.14 -14.82
N ILE A 129 7.26 -4.66 -15.31
CA ILE A 129 6.00 -3.90 -15.39
C ILE A 129 5.49 -3.51 -14.00
N ALA A 130 5.50 -4.42 -13.04
CA ALA A 130 5.05 -4.14 -11.67
C ALA A 130 5.92 -3.06 -10.98
N ALA A 131 7.25 -3.14 -11.12
CA ALA A 131 8.17 -2.14 -10.62
C ALA A 131 7.95 -0.77 -11.29
N GLY A 132 7.78 -0.75 -12.61
CA GLY A 132 7.48 0.47 -13.37
C GLY A 132 6.21 1.16 -12.91
N TRP A 133 5.10 0.42 -12.76
CA TRP A 133 3.85 0.99 -12.23
C TRP A 133 3.98 1.42 -10.77
N ALA A 134 4.66 0.66 -9.91
CA ALA A 134 4.88 1.05 -8.52
C ALA A 134 5.67 2.37 -8.40
N GLY A 135 6.72 2.55 -9.20
CA GLY A 135 7.50 3.80 -9.23
C GLY A 135 6.71 4.98 -9.80
N MET A 136 5.89 4.75 -10.81
CA MET A 136 4.94 5.73 -11.33
C MET A 136 3.93 6.16 -10.26
N GLU A 137 3.28 5.20 -9.58
CA GLU A 137 2.28 5.45 -8.54
C GLU A 137 2.86 6.21 -7.36
N ALA A 138 3.99 5.77 -6.81
CA ALA A 138 4.65 6.47 -5.70
C ALA A 138 4.95 7.93 -6.07
N THR A 139 5.47 8.16 -7.29
CA THR A 139 5.77 9.50 -7.80
C THR A 139 4.50 10.35 -7.94
N LEU A 140 3.42 9.80 -8.49
CA LEU A 140 2.14 10.51 -8.62
C LEU A 140 1.57 10.93 -7.25
N ARG A 141 1.67 10.08 -6.22
CA ARG A 141 1.23 10.42 -4.85
C ARG A 141 2.07 11.52 -4.21
N TRP A 142 3.36 11.61 -4.53
CA TRP A 142 4.20 12.74 -4.10
C TRP A 142 3.87 14.04 -4.85
N ARG A 143 3.62 13.96 -6.17
CA ARG A 143 3.17 15.10 -6.97
C ARG A 143 1.83 15.68 -6.49
N GLU A 144 0.90 14.83 -6.05
CA GLU A 144 -0.36 15.26 -5.41
C GLU A 144 -0.15 16.09 -4.12
N ARG A 145 1.06 16.08 -3.54
CA ARG A 145 1.47 16.93 -2.41
C ARG A 145 2.43 18.06 -2.79
N GLY A 146 2.54 18.38 -4.08
CA GLY A 146 3.42 19.45 -4.58
C GLY A 146 4.92 19.11 -4.57
N VAL A 147 5.29 17.85 -4.30
CA VAL A 147 6.69 17.42 -4.36
C VAL A 147 7.08 17.15 -5.81
N ALA A 148 8.14 17.81 -6.28
CA ALA A 148 8.69 17.60 -7.61
C ALA A 148 9.34 16.21 -7.71
N ALA A 149 8.89 15.42 -8.69
CA ALA A 149 9.42 14.13 -9.11
C ALA A 149 8.79 13.76 -10.47
N ASP A 150 9.51 13.03 -11.33
CA ASP A 150 8.99 12.66 -12.66
C ASP A 150 8.49 11.19 -12.73
N PRO A 151 7.21 10.96 -13.03
CA PRO A 151 6.62 9.62 -12.97
C PRO A 151 7.08 8.71 -14.11
N TRP A 152 7.49 9.26 -15.26
CA TRP A 152 7.94 8.47 -16.40
C TRP A 152 9.39 8.04 -16.23
N VAL A 153 10.25 8.94 -15.74
CA VAL A 153 11.63 8.58 -15.37
C VAL A 153 11.62 7.55 -14.22
N ALA A 154 10.74 7.70 -13.23
CA ALA A 154 10.62 6.71 -12.16
C ALA A 154 10.13 5.35 -12.67
N ALA A 155 9.12 5.32 -13.55
CA ALA A 155 8.60 4.10 -14.15
C ALA A 155 9.64 3.39 -15.02
N ALA A 156 10.27 4.13 -15.95
CA ALA A 156 11.29 3.60 -16.84
C ALA A 156 12.52 3.10 -16.07
N GLY A 157 12.97 3.85 -15.06
CA GLY A 157 14.09 3.45 -14.20
C GLY A 157 13.79 2.17 -13.41
N ALA A 158 12.64 2.10 -12.73
CA ALA A 158 12.26 0.91 -11.97
C ALA A 158 12.12 -0.34 -12.86
N ALA A 159 11.49 -0.20 -14.03
CA ALA A 159 11.37 -1.28 -15.01
C ALA A 159 12.74 -1.69 -15.60
N ALA A 160 13.62 -0.73 -15.91
CA ALA A 160 14.95 -0.99 -16.46
C ALA A 160 15.88 -1.69 -15.45
N ILE A 161 15.83 -1.31 -14.16
CA ILE A 161 16.59 -1.99 -13.08
C ILE A 161 16.13 -3.45 -12.98
N ALA A 162 14.81 -3.70 -12.93
CA ALA A 162 14.24 -5.04 -12.87
C ALA A 162 14.52 -5.87 -14.14
N ALA A 163 14.56 -5.24 -15.31
CA ALA A 163 14.91 -5.90 -16.58
C ALA A 163 16.40 -6.25 -16.65
N ALA A 164 17.28 -5.34 -16.24
CA ALA A 164 18.73 -5.53 -16.26
C ALA A 164 19.21 -6.64 -15.32
N ALA A 165 18.42 -6.97 -14.28
CA ALA A 165 18.65 -8.14 -13.43
C ALA A 165 18.72 -9.47 -14.22
N ALA A 166 18.06 -9.58 -15.37
CA ALA A 166 18.15 -10.75 -16.23
C ALA A 166 19.50 -10.88 -16.99
N ALA A 167 20.33 -9.83 -16.97
CA ALA A 167 21.73 -9.87 -17.41
C ALA A 167 22.71 -9.90 -16.22
N GLY A 168 22.21 -10.29 -15.03
CA GLY A 168 22.99 -10.46 -13.80
C GLY A 168 23.17 -9.19 -12.96
N THR A 169 23.74 -9.38 -11.77
CA THR A 169 23.89 -8.35 -10.72
C THR A 169 24.63 -7.11 -11.20
N ASN A 170 25.66 -7.27 -12.04
CA ASN A 170 26.43 -6.15 -12.59
C ASN A 170 25.58 -5.25 -13.49
N ALA A 171 24.75 -5.85 -14.36
CA ALA A 171 23.86 -5.10 -15.23
C ALA A 171 22.76 -4.36 -14.42
N MET A 172 22.21 -5.00 -13.39
CA MET A 172 21.29 -4.34 -12.44
C MET A 172 21.95 -3.14 -11.75
N GLY A 173 23.20 -3.27 -11.29
CA GLY A 173 23.98 -2.17 -10.71
C GLY A 173 24.19 -1.00 -11.69
N VAL A 174 24.56 -1.30 -12.94
CA VAL A 174 24.67 -0.29 -14.01
C VAL A 174 23.32 0.38 -14.27
N ALA A 175 22.21 -0.36 -14.31
CA ALA A 175 20.88 0.22 -14.51
C ALA A 175 20.44 1.16 -13.37
N ILE A 176 20.85 0.89 -12.12
CA ILE A 176 20.65 1.82 -10.99
C ILE A 176 21.43 3.12 -11.23
N LEU A 177 22.72 3.03 -11.60
CA LEU A 177 23.54 4.21 -11.89
C LEU A 177 22.99 5.03 -13.07
N VAL A 178 22.59 4.36 -14.16
CA VAL A 178 21.95 5.00 -15.32
C VAL A 178 20.65 5.68 -14.92
N THR A 179 19.82 5.06 -14.07
CA THR A 179 18.58 5.68 -13.56
C THR A 179 18.86 6.98 -12.79
N VAL A 180 19.91 7.02 -11.97
CA VAL A 180 20.34 8.24 -11.26
C VAL A 180 20.81 9.32 -12.26
N VAL A 181 21.65 8.96 -13.22
CA VAL A 181 22.16 9.89 -14.24
C VAL A 181 21.02 10.45 -15.10
N VAL A 182 20.08 9.61 -15.54
CA VAL A 182 18.92 10.03 -16.34
C VAL A 182 18.00 10.95 -15.52
N ALA A 183 17.77 10.66 -14.23
CA ALA A 183 16.97 11.54 -13.37
C ALA A 183 17.62 12.93 -13.19
N VAL A 184 18.93 12.99 -12.98
CA VAL A 184 19.67 14.26 -12.85
C VAL A 184 19.72 15.03 -14.19
N ALA A 185 19.98 14.34 -15.30
CA ALA A 185 20.02 14.96 -16.63
C ALA A 185 18.63 15.50 -17.01
N TYR A 186 17.58 14.69 -16.87
CA TYR A 186 16.22 15.09 -17.19
C TYR A 186 15.79 16.32 -16.37
N THR A 187 16.00 16.36 -15.05
CA THR A 187 15.62 17.54 -14.24
C THR A 187 16.50 18.76 -14.49
N ALA A 188 17.73 18.60 -14.97
CA ALA A 188 18.59 19.71 -15.39
C ALA A 188 18.10 20.36 -16.71
N PHE A 189 17.55 19.57 -17.64
CA PHE A 189 17.05 20.07 -18.93
C PHE A 189 15.55 20.41 -18.94
N SER A 190 14.74 19.87 -18.04
CA SER A 190 13.27 20.04 -18.02
C SER A 190 12.78 21.38 -17.46
N GLY A 191 13.63 22.40 -17.34
CA GLY A 191 13.26 23.75 -16.91
C GLY A 191 12.80 23.88 -15.45
N VAL A 192 12.96 22.84 -14.61
CA VAL A 192 12.69 22.93 -13.17
C VAL A 192 13.63 23.97 -12.56
N HIS A 193 13.08 24.88 -11.75
CA HIS A 193 13.85 25.92 -11.05
C HIS A 193 15.13 25.33 -10.43
N ARG A 194 16.30 25.91 -10.74
CA ARG A 194 17.62 25.33 -10.42
C ARG A 194 17.81 24.96 -8.94
N HIS A 195 17.08 25.60 -8.02
CA HIS A 195 17.10 25.32 -6.59
C HIS A 195 16.38 24.00 -6.18
N HIS A 196 15.63 23.36 -7.08
CA HIS A 196 14.87 22.14 -6.83
C HIS A 196 15.17 20.98 -7.80
N SER A 197 16.11 21.13 -8.75
CA SER A 197 16.43 20.08 -9.73
C SER A 197 17.01 18.82 -9.08
N LEU A 198 17.94 18.98 -8.13
CA LEU A 198 18.58 17.86 -7.43
C LEU A 198 17.60 17.15 -6.47
N SER A 199 16.73 17.88 -5.77
CA SER A 199 15.70 17.26 -4.94
C SER A 199 14.64 16.55 -5.79
N ALA A 200 14.26 17.11 -6.95
CA ALA A 200 13.38 16.43 -7.89
C ALA A 200 13.98 15.13 -8.45
N ALA A 201 15.28 15.12 -8.78
CA ALA A 201 15.99 13.91 -9.17
C ALA A 201 16.02 12.89 -8.01
N GLY A 202 16.38 13.33 -6.80
CA GLY A 202 16.42 12.48 -5.61
C GLY A 202 15.06 11.83 -5.28
N ASN A 203 13.96 12.59 -5.35
CA ASN A 203 12.61 12.06 -5.15
C ASN A 203 12.21 11.05 -6.24
N THR A 204 12.60 11.31 -7.49
CA THR A 204 12.36 10.41 -8.63
C THR A 204 13.12 9.08 -8.45
N VAL A 205 14.41 9.15 -8.11
CA VAL A 205 15.25 7.99 -7.81
C VAL A 205 14.72 7.22 -6.59
N GLY A 206 14.31 7.91 -5.53
CA GLY A 206 13.70 7.31 -4.33
C GLY A 206 12.36 6.62 -4.59
N CYS A 207 11.63 7.04 -5.62
CA CYS A 207 10.45 6.33 -6.11
C CYS A 207 10.78 5.20 -7.11
N ALA A 208 11.97 5.15 -7.69
CA ALA A 208 12.33 4.17 -8.73
C ALA A 208 13.10 2.96 -8.16
N VAL A 209 14.22 3.25 -7.48
CA VAL A 209 15.22 2.25 -7.10
C VAL A 209 14.68 1.17 -6.15
N PRO A 210 13.90 1.47 -5.09
CA PRO A 210 13.43 0.43 -4.18
C PRO A 210 12.58 -0.65 -4.88
N PHE A 211 11.66 -0.23 -5.77
CA PHE A 211 10.80 -1.15 -6.49
C PHE A 211 11.54 -1.92 -7.60
N GLY A 212 12.41 -1.23 -8.34
CA GLY A 212 13.26 -1.86 -9.35
C GLY A 212 14.22 -2.90 -8.75
N LEU A 213 14.83 -2.58 -7.61
CA LEU A 213 15.71 -3.49 -6.87
C LEU A 213 14.95 -4.71 -6.34
N ALA A 214 13.80 -4.51 -5.69
CA ALA A 214 12.98 -5.60 -5.17
C ALA A 214 12.54 -6.59 -6.26
N ALA A 215 12.06 -6.05 -7.40
CA ALA A 215 11.69 -6.81 -8.58
C ALA A 215 12.91 -7.52 -9.22
N GLY A 216 14.03 -6.82 -9.37
CA GLY A 216 15.27 -7.38 -9.91
C GLY A 216 15.84 -8.51 -9.05
N CYS A 217 15.77 -8.41 -7.72
CA CYS A 217 16.21 -9.48 -6.83
C CYS A 217 15.35 -10.75 -6.91
N VAL A 218 14.06 -10.66 -7.28
CA VAL A 218 13.25 -11.86 -7.60
C VAL A 218 13.75 -12.53 -8.88
N VAL A 219 14.09 -11.74 -9.91
CA VAL A 219 14.69 -12.25 -11.16
C VAL A 219 16.04 -12.91 -10.89
N LEU A 220 16.94 -12.26 -10.15
CA LEU A 220 18.24 -12.82 -9.75
C LEU A 220 18.10 -14.08 -8.89
N THR A 221 17.11 -14.14 -8.00
CA THR A 221 16.86 -15.37 -7.21
C THR A 221 16.52 -16.54 -8.12
N ARG A 222 15.76 -16.31 -9.20
CA ARG A 222 15.41 -17.36 -10.17
C ARG A 222 16.61 -17.82 -10.99
N ASP A 223 17.46 -16.88 -11.41
CA ASP A 223 18.69 -17.17 -12.16
C ASP A 223 19.71 -17.94 -11.30
N LEU A 224 19.80 -17.58 -10.02
CA LEU A 224 20.65 -18.24 -9.03
C LEU A 224 20.20 -19.66 -8.68
N GLU A 225 18.94 -19.87 -8.30
CA GLU A 225 18.37 -21.19 -8.06
C GLU A 225 16.82 -21.17 -8.12
N ILE A 226 16.24 -21.95 -9.03
CA ILE A 226 14.79 -21.93 -9.27
C ILE A 226 13.97 -22.33 -8.04
N GLY A 227 14.42 -23.31 -7.26
CA GLY A 227 13.72 -23.72 -6.04
C GLY A 227 13.75 -22.64 -4.95
N ALA A 228 14.83 -21.86 -4.87
CA ALA A 228 14.90 -20.70 -3.98
C ALA A 228 13.91 -19.59 -4.39
N ALA A 229 13.69 -19.38 -5.69
CA ALA A 229 12.69 -18.42 -6.19
C ALA A 229 11.25 -18.91 -5.95
N VAL A 230 11.00 -20.21 -6.12
CA VAL A 230 9.70 -20.82 -5.77
C VAL A 230 9.37 -20.59 -4.30
N VAL A 231 10.31 -20.88 -3.39
CA VAL A 231 10.08 -20.74 -1.95
C VAL A 231 9.94 -19.27 -1.52
N LEU A 232 10.70 -18.33 -2.10
CA LEU A 232 10.51 -16.89 -1.88
C LEU A 232 9.07 -16.47 -2.18
N LEU A 233 8.57 -16.83 -3.37
CA LEU A 233 7.25 -16.45 -3.83
C LEU A 233 6.14 -17.16 -3.04
N LEU A 234 6.35 -18.41 -2.64
CA LEU A 234 5.44 -19.12 -1.74
C LEU A 234 5.37 -18.47 -0.36
N PHE A 235 6.50 -18.04 0.22
CA PHE A 235 6.51 -17.35 1.51
C PHE A 235 5.87 -15.97 1.45
N VAL A 236 6.11 -15.19 0.39
CA VAL A 236 5.42 -13.91 0.20
C VAL A 236 3.92 -14.10 -0.01
N ALA A 237 3.50 -15.05 -0.84
CA ALA A 237 2.09 -15.34 -1.06
C ALA A 237 1.40 -15.87 0.22
N ALA A 238 2.06 -16.73 0.98
CA ALA A 238 1.58 -17.23 2.27
C ALA A 238 1.44 -16.11 3.31
N TYR A 239 2.45 -15.24 3.40
CA TYR A 239 2.41 -14.07 4.25
C TYR A 239 1.25 -13.14 3.89
N GLU A 240 1.16 -12.71 2.63
CA GLU A 240 0.13 -11.77 2.15
C GLU A 240 -1.28 -12.37 2.26
N ALA A 241 -1.44 -13.67 2.01
CA ALA A 241 -2.72 -14.34 2.19
C ALA A 241 -3.15 -14.38 3.66
N GLY A 242 -2.27 -14.79 4.58
CA GLY A 242 -2.56 -14.82 6.02
C GLY A 242 -2.82 -13.42 6.58
N ASP A 243 -1.97 -12.47 6.20
CA ASP A 243 -2.07 -11.05 6.58
C ASP A 243 -3.39 -10.43 6.11
N TYR A 244 -3.76 -10.60 4.84
CA TYR A 244 -5.01 -10.10 4.31
C TYR A 244 -6.24 -10.81 4.90
N LEU A 245 -6.25 -12.14 4.99
CA LEU A 245 -7.43 -12.91 5.40
C LEU A 245 -7.87 -12.60 6.85
N ILE A 246 -6.92 -12.42 7.77
CA ILE A 246 -7.24 -12.08 9.16
C ILE A 246 -7.17 -10.57 9.40
N GLY A 247 -6.16 -9.87 8.88
CA GLY A 247 -5.99 -8.42 9.05
C GLY A 247 -7.18 -7.59 8.54
N SER A 248 -7.90 -8.10 7.52
CA SER A 248 -9.10 -7.46 7.00
C SER A 248 -10.33 -7.53 7.91
N GLY A 249 -10.40 -8.50 8.81
CA GLY A 249 -11.44 -8.63 9.85
C GLY A 249 -10.98 -8.20 11.25
N ALA A 250 -9.70 -7.87 11.39
CA ALA A 250 -9.02 -7.68 12.66
C ALA A 250 -9.48 -6.46 13.46
N SER A 251 -9.35 -6.57 14.79
CA SER A 251 -9.65 -5.47 15.71
C SER A 251 -8.50 -4.45 15.84
N ASN A 252 -7.29 -4.85 15.45
CA ASN A 252 -6.03 -4.11 15.56
C ASN A 252 -5.10 -4.39 14.37
N SER A 253 -4.04 -3.59 14.22
CA SER A 253 -3.08 -3.69 13.10
C SER A 253 -2.04 -4.80 13.23
N ILE A 254 -2.16 -5.72 14.20
CA ILE A 254 -1.12 -6.72 14.52
C ILE A 254 -1.60 -8.16 14.21
N GLU A 255 -2.90 -8.42 14.37
CA GLU A 255 -3.52 -9.73 14.04
C GLU A 255 -3.24 -10.19 12.60
N GLY A 256 -3.23 -9.28 11.62
CA GLY A 256 -2.85 -9.57 10.23
C GLY A 256 -1.41 -10.04 10.11
N PRO A 257 -0.39 -9.20 10.39
CA PRO A 257 1.01 -9.56 10.21
C PRO A 257 1.43 -10.81 11.01
N LEU A 258 0.88 -11.03 12.21
CA LEU A 258 1.11 -12.26 12.97
C LEU A 258 0.53 -13.49 12.28
N THR A 259 -0.65 -13.40 11.66
CA THR A 259 -1.22 -14.50 10.87
C THR A 259 -0.37 -14.79 9.63
N GLY A 260 0.11 -13.76 8.94
CA GLY A 260 1.05 -13.92 7.83
C GLY A 260 2.30 -14.70 8.25
N ILE A 261 2.90 -14.34 9.40
CA ILE A 261 4.06 -15.05 9.98
C ILE A 261 3.76 -16.52 10.27
N VAL A 262 2.62 -16.82 10.91
CA VAL A 262 2.21 -18.21 11.20
C VAL A 262 1.99 -19.00 9.89
N THR A 263 1.42 -18.36 8.87
CA THR A 263 1.17 -19.00 7.56
C THR A 263 2.50 -19.32 6.85
N VAL A 264 3.49 -18.44 6.92
CA VAL A 264 4.86 -18.72 6.43
C VAL A 264 5.48 -19.91 7.15
N ALA A 265 5.33 -20.02 8.49
CA ALA A 265 5.86 -21.15 9.25
C ALA A 265 5.22 -22.50 8.85
N VAL A 266 3.91 -22.50 8.53
CA VAL A 266 3.22 -23.70 8.02
C VAL A 266 3.74 -24.09 6.63
N VAL A 267 3.92 -23.13 5.72
CA VAL A 267 4.48 -23.41 4.38
C VAL A 267 5.93 -23.87 4.47
N ALA A 268 6.72 -23.32 5.40
CA ALA A 268 8.10 -23.77 5.65
C ALA A 268 8.17 -25.24 6.10
N MET A 269 7.22 -25.70 6.92
CA MET A 269 7.11 -27.11 7.29
C MET A 269 6.89 -28.01 6.06
N VAL A 270 6.02 -27.59 5.13
CA VAL A 270 5.78 -28.33 3.87
C VAL A 270 7.05 -28.37 3.01
N VAL A 271 7.74 -27.23 2.86
CA VAL A 271 9.01 -27.16 2.09
C VAL A 271 10.11 -28.01 2.74
N ALA A 272 10.20 -28.05 4.07
CA ALA A 272 11.16 -28.89 4.80
C ALA A 272 10.93 -30.38 4.54
N VAL A 273 9.67 -30.82 4.47
CA VAL A 273 9.31 -32.22 4.15
C VAL A 273 9.58 -32.54 2.67
N LEU A 274 9.26 -31.62 1.76
CA LEU A 274 9.47 -31.78 0.32
C LEU A 274 10.93 -31.62 -0.13
N ARG A 275 11.81 -31.08 0.72
CA ARG A 275 13.25 -30.88 0.47
C ARG A 275 13.53 -30.14 -0.85
N VAL A 276 12.78 -29.06 -1.10
CA VAL A 276 12.92 -28.25 -2.33
C VAL A 276 14.33 -27.62 -2.36
N PRO A 277 15.15 -27.87 -3.40
CA PRO A 277 16.48 -27.27 -3.51
C PRO A 277 16.45 -25.73 -3.38
N PRO A 278 17.47 -25.11 -2.75
CA PRO A 278 18.63 -25.71 -2.10
C PRO A 278 18.34 -26.23 -0.68
N PHE A 279 17.10 -26.19 -0.21
CA PHE A 279 16.72 -26.44 1.18
C PHE A 279 16.48 -27.93 1.49
N ASP A 280 17.54 -28.63 1.85
CA ASP A 280 17.43 -30.00 2.35
C ASP A 280 16.97 -30.03 3.83
N GLY A 281 15.65 -29.89 4.04
CA GLY A 281 15.01 -30.00 5.35
C GLY A 281 15.10 -28.74 6.21
N ALA A 282 15.68 -28.88 7.42
CA ALA A 282 15.66 -27.86 8.46
C ALA A 282 16.15 -26.44 8.09
N PRO A 283 17.12 -26.22 7.16
CA PRO A 283 17.58 -24.88 6.82
C PRO A 283 16.48 -23.92 6.36
N VAL A 284 15.39 -24.42 5.76
CA VAL A 284 14.28 -23.58 5.31
C VAL A 284 13.64 -22.77 6.46
N PHE A 285 13.70 -23.24 7.71
CA PHE A 285 13.15 -22.52 8.85
C PHE A 285 13.91 -21.21 9.15
N ALA A 286 15.20 -21.12 8.82
CA ALA A 286 15.95 -19.86 8.92
C ALA A 286 15.46 -18.85 7.88
N PHE A 287 15.19 -19.31 6.65
CA PHE A 287 14.60 -18.51 5.58
C PHE A 287 13.13 -18.13 5.86
N ALA A 288 12.38 -18.98 6.56
CA ALA A 288 11.04 -18.67 7.04
C ALA A 288 11.05 -17.60 8.14
N ALA A 289 12.00 -17.67 9.07
CA ALA A 289 12.22 -16.63 10.08
C ALA A 289 12.65 -15.30 9.44
N LEU A 290 13.49 -15.35 8.39
CA LEU A 290 13.84 -14.19 7.58
C LEU A 290 12.60 -13.54 6.94
N ALA A 291 11.77 -14.33 6.25
CA ALA A 291 10.52 -13.84 5.65
C ALA A 291 9.53 -13.28 6.69
N ALA A 292 9.41 -13.94 7.86
CA ALA A 292 8.56 -13.50 8.96
C ALA A 292 8.92 -12.09 9.48
N VAL A 293 10.19 -11.69 9.43
CA VAL A 293 10.64 -10.34 9.83
C VAL A 293 10.63 -9.37 8.65
N LEU A 294 11.09 -9.80 7.46
CA LEU A 294 11.32 -8.89 6.34
C LEU A 294 10.08 -8.58 5.50
N CYS A 295 9.06 -9.45 5.45
CA CYS A 295 7.78 -9.11 4.82
C CYS A 295 7.09 -7.91 5.52
N PRO A 296 6.83 -7.91 6.85
CA PRO A 296 6.27 -6.75 7.52
C PRO A 296 7.19 -5.53 7.45
N ALA A 297 8.51 -5.71 7.52
CA ALA A 297 9.46 -4.62 7.34
C ALA A 297 9.36 -3.98 5.93
N GLY A 298 9.10 -4.78 4.89
CA GLY A 298 8.83 -4.33 3.53
C GLY A 298 7.55 -3.51 3.41
N GLN A 299 6.43 -3.97 4.01
CA GLN A 299 5.18 -3.20 4.07
C GLN A 299 5.33 -1.85 4.80
N LEU A 300 6.17 -1.81 5.85
CA LEU A 300 6.55 -0.57 6.54
C LEU A 300 7.41 0.35 5.66
N ALA A 301 8.37 -0.21 4.92
CA ALA A 301 9.23 0.53 3.99
C ALA A 301 8.41 1.14 2.84
N ALA A 302 7.46 0.42 2.25
CA ALA A 302 6.53 0.98 1.27
C ALA A 302 5.71 2.14 1.84
N SER A 303 5.28 2.04 3.10
CA SER A 303 4.53 3.10 3.79
C SER A 303 5.42 4.30 4.17
N ALA A 304 6.74 4.12 4.25
CA ALA A 304 7.72 5.20 4.37
C ALA A 304 8.00 5.90 3.02
N ILE A 305 8.16 5.13 1.95
CA ILE A 305 8.33 5.60 0.56
C ILE A 305 7.08 6.37 0.12
N LEU A 306 5.88 5.89 0.45
CA LEU A 306 4.63 6.59 0.17
C LEU A 306 4.43 7.81 1.08
N PRO A 307 3.71 8.85 0.61
CA PRO A 307 3.44 10.03 1.41
C PRO A 307 2.48 9.78 2.59
N ALA A 308 1.69 8.69 2.56
CA ALA A 308 0.94 8.16 3.70
C ALA A 308 0.64 6.66 3.51
N ALA A 309 0.34 5.94 4.60
CA ALA A 309 0.06 4.50 4.57
C ALA A 309 -1.22 4.13 3.77
N ASP A 310 -2.20 5.04 3.76
CA ASP A 310 -3.48 4.91 3.06
C ASP A 310 -3.44 5.45 1.61
N ALA A 311 -2.28 5.87 1.11
CA ALA A 311 -2.13 6.33 -0.26
C ALA A 311 -2.47 5.22 -1.27
N HIS A 312 -3.32 5.54 -2.25
CA HIS A 312 -3.81 4.56 -3.22
C HIS A 312 -2.75 4.21 -4.27
N ALA A 313 -1.90 3.23 -3.96
CA ALA A 313 -0.84 2.72 -4.82
C ALA A 313 -0.92 1.18 -4.92
N PRO A 314 -1.91 0.63 -5.66
CA PRO A 314 -2.13 -0.81 -5.74
C PRO A 314 -0.93 -1.61 -6.27
N SER A 315 -0.12 -1.08 -7.18
CA SER A 315 1.08 -1.79 -7.65
C SER A 315 2.19 -1.81 -6.60
N VAL A 316 2.36 -0.73 -5.83
CA VAL A 316 3.26 -0.73 -4.66
C VAL A 316 2.86 -1.83 -3.67
N ARG A 317 1.56 -2.01 -3.42
CA ARG A 317 0.99 -3.06 -2.54
C ARG A 317 1.02 -4.49 -3.11
N ARG A 318 1.72 -4.72 -4.23
CA ARG A 318 2.02 -6.08 -4.77
C ARG A 318 3.49 -6.47 -4.67
N ILE A 319 4.34 -5.53 -4.25
CA ILE A 319 5.78 -5.71 -4.14
C ILE A 319 6.33 -5.15 -2.82
N ASP A 320 5.48 -4.68 -1.90
CA ASP A 320 5.92 -4.09 -0.65
C ASP A 320 6.54 -5.12 0.30
N SER A 321 5.94 -6.30 0.46
CA SER A 321 6.55 -7.44 1.14
C SER A 321 7.94 -7.82 0.59
N LEU A 322 8.18 -7.58 -0.70
CA LEU A 322 9.43 -7.90 -1.39
C LEU A 322 10.53 -6.82 -1.23
N LEU A 323 10.18 -5.59 -0.82
CA LEU A 323 11.11 -4.44 -0.77
C LEU A 323 12.39 -4.70 0.02
N ILE A 324 12.27 -5.41 1.14
CA ILE A 324 13.41 -5.79 1.98
C ILE A 324 13.68 -7.29 1.88
N LEU A 325 12.64 -8.13 1.76
CA LEU A 325 12.84 -9.57 1.67
C LEU A 325 13.64 -9.97 0.42
N ALA A 326 13.29 -9.51 -0.78
CA ALA A 326 13.95 -10.02 -1.99
C ALA A 326 15.46 -9.71 -2.07
N PRO A 327 15.94 -8.49 -1.75
CA PRO A 327 17.38 -8.21 -1.74
C PRO A 327 18.16 -9.01 -0.69
N VAL A 328 17.61 -9.19 0.51
CA VAL A 328 18.27 -10.00 1.54
C VAL A 328 18.17 -11.49 1.20
N TRP A 329 17.06 -11.94 0.63
CA TRP A 329 16.86 -13.33 0.20
C TRP A 329 17.90 -13.76 -0.83
N VAL A 330 18.03 -13.04 -1.95
CA VAL A 330 19.00 -13.43 -2.99
C VAL A 330 20.44 -13.46 -2.45
N TRP A 331 20.78 -12.52 -1.58
CA TRP A 331 22.08 -12.48 -0.90
C TRP A 331 22.28 -13.69 0.04
N THR A 332 21.31 -13.99 0.90
CA THR A 332 21.38 -15.13 1.83
C THR A 332 21.34 -16.48 1.11
N VAL A 333 20.61 -16.60 -0.01
CA VAL A 333 20.62 -17.80 -0.86
C VAL A 333 22.00 -17.99 -1.49
N GLY A 334 22.62 -16.93 -2.02
CA GLY A 334 23.98 -16.99 -2.58
C GLY A 334 24.98 -17.54 -1.56
N LEU A 335 25.05 -16.90 -0.38
CA LEU A 335 25.91 -17.36 0.72
C LEU A 335 25.60 -18.80 1.17
N PHE A 336 24.35 -19.24 1.11
CA PHE A 336 23.92 -20.58 1.52
C PHE A 336 24.27 -21.66 0.48
N ILE A 337 24.29 -21.31 -0.81
CA ILE A 337 24.75 -22.18 -1.90
C ILE A 337 26.28 -22.25 -1.87
N ASP A 338 26.97 -21.10 -1.80
CA ASP A 338 28.43 -21.02 -1.75
C ASP A 338 29.01 -21.82 -0.56
N ALA A 339 28.35 -21.81 0.60
CA ALA A 339 28.76 -22.59 1.78
C ALA A 339 28.54 -24.11 1.67
N ARG A 340 28.03 -24.61 0.53
CA ARG A 340 27.74 -26.03 0.27
C ARG A 340 28.55 -26.62 -0.90
N VAL A 341 29.35 -25.80 -1.59
CA VAL A 341 30.22 -26.17 -2.71
C VAL A 341 31.66 -26.35 -2.22
#